data_AF-B6YXL5-F1
#
_entry.id   AF-B6YXL5-F1
#
_cell.length_a   1.000
_cell.length_b   1.000
_cell.length_c   1.000
_cell.angle_alpha   90.00
_cell.angle_beta   90.00
_cell.angle_gamma   90.00
#
_symmetry.space_group_name_H-M   'P 1'
#
loop_
_entity.id
_entity.type
_entity.pdbx_description
1 polymer ?
#
loop_
_entity_poly.entity_id
_entity_poly.type
_entity_poly.pdbx_seq_one_letter_code
_entity_poly.pdbx_strand_id
1 'polypeptide(L)' 'MVRLVYYLSTLLTAVALFWPVIYGNVPALRVLPGNPLVQAIAGLVIFGGLAYLTFEEESPKNNEEGLTAF' A
#
# COMPACT_ATOMS: atom_id res chain seq x y z
N MET A 1 10.25 -7.38 12.02
CA MET A 1 10.18 -7.66 10.56
C MET A 1 8.83 -7.29 9.98
N VAL A 2 7.71 -7.70 10.61
CA VAL A 2 6.33 -7.33 10.20
C VAL A 2 6.16 -5.83 9.95
N ARG A 3 6.77 -5.00 10.81
CA ARG A 3 6.77 -3.53 10.63
C ARG A 3 7.29 -3.02 9.29
N LEU A 4 8.38 -3.63 8.82
CA LEU A 4 8.99 -3.29 7.53
C LEU A 4 8.06 -3.69 6.39
N VAL A 5 7.39 -4.84 6.51
CA VAL A 5 6.45 -5.38 5.51
C VAL A 5 5.21 -4.49 5.40
N TYR A 6 4.66 -4.01 6.52
CA TYR A 6 3.55 -3.07 6.52
C TYR A 6 3.90 -1.76 5.80
N TYR A 7 5.03 -1.13 6.15
CA TYR A 7 5.46 0.11 5.50
C TYR A 7 5.76 -0.08 4.01
N LEU A 8 6.45 -1.15 3.63
CA LEU A 8 6.73 -1.48 2.23
C LEU A 8 5.44 -1.76 1.45
N SER A 9 4.52 -2.53 2.01
CA SER A 9 3.24 -2.85 1.36
C SER A 9 2.39 -1.60 1.19
N THR A 10 2.34 -0.73 2.20
CA THR A 10 1.63 0.56 2.13
C THR A 10 2.24 1.47 1.06
N LEU A 11 3.57 1.56 0.99
CA LEU A 11 4.26 2.34 -0.03
C LEU A 11 4.00 1.80 -1.44
N LEU A 12 4.10 0.48 -1.64
CA LEU A 12 3.84 -0.18 -2.93
C LEU A 12 2.38 -0.02 -3.35
N THR A 13 1.45 -0.05 -2.41
CA THR A 13 0.02 0.23 -2.64
C THR A 13 -0.17 1.65 -3.16
N ALA A 14 0.46 2.64 -2.51
CA ALA A 14 0.38 4.02 -2.95
C ALA A 14 0.93 4.17 -4.38
N VAL A 15 2.10 3.60 -4.67
CA VAL A 15 2.70 3.63 -6.02
C VAL A 15 1.77 2.97 -7.05
N ALA A 16 1.15 1.84 -6.71
CA ALA A 16 0.21 1.15 -7.60
C ALA A 16 -1.02 2.00 -7.95
N LEU A 17 -1.55 2.79 -7.00
CA LEU A 17 -2.66 3.71 -7.28
C LEU A 17 -2.29 4.79 -8.30
N PHE A 18 -1.05 5.24 -8.30
CA PHE A 18 -0.55 6.21 -9.27
C PHE A 18 -0.06 5.58 -10.58
N TRP A 19 -0.07 4.25 -10.70
CA TRP A 19 0.39 3.53 -11.90
C TRP A 19 -0.25 4.02 -13.21
N PRO A 20 -1.57 4.30 -13.29
CA PRO A 20 -2.18 4.80 -14.54
C PRO A 20 -1.63 6.17 -14.96
N VAL A 21 -1.33 7.03 -13.98
CA VAL A 21 -0.75 8.36 -14.22
C VAL A 21 0.69 8.22 -14.71
N ILE A 22 1.47 7.35 -14.08
CA ILE A 22 2.86 7.09 -14.45
C ILE A 22 2.91 6.49 -15.87
N TYR A 23 2.04 5.53 -16.17
CA TYR A 23 1.95 4.89 -17.48
C TYR A 23 1.57 5.87 -18.60
N GLY A 24 0.67 6.81 -18.33
CA GLY A 24 0.28 7.86 -19.30
C GLY A 24 1.42 8.84 -19.60
N ASN A 25 2.19 9.22 -18.57
CA ASN A 25 3.21 10.26 -18.64
C ASN A 25 4.62 9.76 -19.02
N VAL A 26 4.91 8.46 -18.87
CA VAL A 26 6.22 7.89 -19.18
C VAL A 26 6.14 7.11 -20.50
N PRO A 27 6.68 7.63 -21.62
CA PRO A 27 6.58 6.99 -22.94
C PRO A 27 7.19 5.59 -22.98
N ALA A 28 8.24 5.34 -22.19
CA ALA A 28 8.93 4.05 -22.12
C ALA A 28 8.03 2.92 -21.58
N LEU A 29 7.04 3.25 -20.75
CA LEU A 29 6.12 2.26 -20.19
C LEU A 29 5.04 1.82 -21.17
N ARG A 30 4.79 2.59 -22.24
CA ARG A 30 3.78 2.24 -23.27
C ARG A 30 4.10 0.97 -24.06
N VAL A 31 5.32 0.45 -23.91
CA VAL A 31 5.77 -0.81 -24.52
C VAL A 31 5.26 -2.03 -23.74
N LEU A 32 4.87 -1.86 -22.46
CA LEU A 32 4.34 -2.95 -21.65
C LEU A 32 2.91 -3.28 -22.09
N PRO A 33 2.63 -4.51 -22.57
CA PRO A 33 1.27 -4.88 -22.90
C PRO A 33 0.40 -4.97 -21.64
N GLY A 34 -0.82 -4.41 -21.70
CA GLY A 34 -1.80 -4.49 -20.62
C GLY A 34 -2.60 -3.21 -20.41
N ASN A 35 -3.68 -3.31 -19.63
CA ASN A 35 -4.47 -2.14 -19.22
C ASN A 35 -3.89 -1.58 -17.91
N PRO A 36 -3.39 -0.33 -17.89
CA PRO A 36 -2.76 0.25 -16.71
C PRO A 36 -3.72 0.42 -15.52
N LEU A 37 -5.03 0.55 -15.76
CA LEU A 37 -6.04 0.55 -14.69
C LEU A 37 -6.13 -0.83 -14.02
N VAL A 38 -6.11 -1.90 -14.82
CA VAL A 38 -6.17 -3.27 -14.28
C VAL A 38 -4.92 -3.58 -13.46
N GLN A 39 -3.75 -3.14 -13.93
CA GLN A 39 -2.48 -3.27 -13.19
C GLN A 39 -2.51 -2.49 -11.86
N ALA A 40 -3.07 -1.28 -11.87
CA ALA A 40 -3.23 -0.47 -10.65
C ALA A 40 -4.16 -1.13 -9.64
N ILE A 41 -5.31 -1.64 -10.10
CA ILE A 41 -6.27 -2.36 -9.25
C ILE A 41 -5.64 -3.64 -8.70
N ALA A 42 -4.94 -4.41 -9.53
CA ALA A 42 -4.25 -5.62 -9.09
C ALA A 42 -3.18 -5.31 -8.02
N GLY A 43 -2.37 -4.27 -8.23
CA GLY A 43 -1.39 -3.81 -7.25
C GLY A 43 -2.03 -3.34 -5.95
N LEU A 44 -3.13 -2.58 -6.02
CA LEU A 44 -3.91 -2.17 -4.86
C LEU A 44 -4.43 -3.37 -4.06
N VAL A 45 -4.99 -4.38 -4.72
CA VAL A 45 -5.54 -5.56 -4.05
C VAL A 45 -4.44 -6.37 -3.39
N ILE A 46 -3.32 -6.61 -4.09
CA ILE A 46 -2.21 -7.41 -3.56
C ILE A 46 -1.52 -6.67 -2.42
N PHE A 47 -1.02 -5.46 -2.65
CA PHE A 47 -0.23 -4.73 -1.66
C PHE A 47 -1.09 -4.13 -0.56
N GLY A 48 -2.29 -3.65 -0.90
CA GLY A 48 -3.24 -3.12 0.08
C GLY A 48 -3.80 -4.23 0.95
N GLY A 49 -4.06 -5.41 0.39
CA GLY A 49 -4.43 -6.60 1.16
C GLY A 49 -3.33 -7.03 2.12
N LEU A 50 -2.07 -7.08 1.66
CA LEU A 50 -0.92 -7.38 2.52
C LEU A 50 -0.76 -6.34 3.65
N ALA A 51 -0.91 -5.05 3.33
CA ALA A 51 -0.88 -3.98 4.32
C ALA A 51 -2.02 -4.13 5.34
N TYR A 52 -3.24 -4.43 4.89
CA TYR A 52 -4.40 -4.64 5.77
C TYR A 52 -4.19 -5.81 6.74
N LEU A 53 -3.71 -6.94 6.25
CA LEU A 53 -3.46 -8.13 7.09
C LEU A 53 -2.34 -7.91 8.11
N THR A 54 -1.32 -7.14 7.73
CA THR A 54 -0.18 -6.83 8.64
C THR A 54 -0.47 -5.66 9.58
N PHE A 55 -1.50 -4.86 9.31
CA PHE A 55 -1.91 -3.73 10.16
C PHE A 55 -2.50 -4.18 11.50
N GLU A 56 -3.28 -5.27 11.53
CA GLU A 56 -3.79 -5.84 12.79
C GLU A 56 -2.65 -6.37 13.68
N GLU A 57 -1.60 -6.90 13.06
CA GLU A 57 -0.41 -7.37 13.76
C GLU A 57 0.46 -6.22 14.30
N GLU A 58 0.28 -5.00 13.75
CA GLU A 58 0.91 -3.76 14.21
C GLU A 58 0.09 -2.98 15.25
N SER A 59 -1.19 -3.29 15.44
CA SER A 59 -2.03 -2.60 16.42
C SER A 59 -1.49 -2.85 17.82
N PRO A 60 -0.84 -1.86 18.47
CA PRO A 60 -0.42 -2.03 19.83
C PRO A 60 -1.70 -2.04 20.67
N LYS A 61 -1.90 -3.11 21.45
CA LYS A 61 -2.56 -2.96 22.75
C LYS A 61 -1.74 -1.96 23.59
N ASN A 62 -1.83 -0.66 23.33
CA ASN A 62 -1.61 0.39 24.32
C ASN A 62 -1.81 1.80 23.74
N ASN A 63 -2.94 2.42 24.07
CA ASN A 63 -3.00 3.78 24.61
C ASN A 63 -4.42 4.04 25.17
N GLU A 64 -4.87 3.16 26.07
CA GLU A 64 -5.97 3.44 26.99
C GLU A 64 -5.47 3.67 28.43
N GLU A 65 -4.16 3.84 28.64
CA GLU A 65 -3.57 4.19 29.95
C GLU A 65 -2.87 5.55 29.86
N GLY A 66 -3.65 6.63 29.88
CA GLY A 66 -3.09 7.99 29.87
C GLY A 66 -4.07 9.12 30.18
N LEU A 67 -5.32 8.82 30.58
CA LEU A 67 -6.33 9.84 30.92
C LEU A 67 -6.83 9.76 32.38
N THR A 68 -6.05 9.12 33.28
CA THR A 68 -6.36 9.06 34.72
C THR A 68 -5.25 9.61 35.62
N ALA A 69 -4.30 10.37 35.07
CA ALA A 69 -3.41 11.20 35.86
C ALA A 69 -3.48 12.62 35.32
N PHE A 70 -4.49 13.39 35.77
CA PHE A 70 -4.47 14.80 36.19
C PHE A 70 -5.91 15.28 36.37
#